data_AF-A0A432Q0P3-F1
#
_entry.id   AF-A0A432Q0P3-F1
#
_cell.length_a   1.000
_cell.length_b   1.000
_cell.length_c   1.000
_cell.angle_alpha   90.00
_cell.angle_beta   90.00
_cell.angle_gamma   90.00
#
_symmetry.space_group_name_H-M   'P 1'
#
loop_
_entity.id
_entity.type
_entity.pdbx_description
1 polymer ?
#
loop_
_entity_poly.entity_id
_entity_poly.type
_entity_poly.pdbx_seq_one_letter_code
_entity_poly.pdbx_strand_id
1 'polypeptide(L)'
;MKFIEKITSYEFICKVIDIYNKFVNLIAIFMIPILMLTLLIAIAIIFYDLRLFVDYFIHGEVAKEYDKAFKLLVRNILNFFVLIELFKVFIDVLEFRRIRKRQIIEAGIVFVVREIILVVFEHRFTFWDLLGFGTLLFSLGLTYVLLEKSYIEYLKFEHREASRREKSERESLKEQRRGELRR
;
A
#
# COMPACT_ATOMS: atom_id res chain seq x y z
N MET A 1 -26.45 -39.22 -6.84
CA MET A 1 -26.37 -38.14 -7.86
C MET A 1 -25.68 -36.86 -7.34
N LYS A 2 -25.96 -36.38 -6.11
CA LYS A 2 -25.31 -35.19 -5.52
C LYS A 2 -23.78 -35.25 -5.32
N PHE A 3 -23.19 -36.45 -5.27
CA PHE A 3 -21.75 -36.60 -5.01
C PHE A 3 -20.89 -36.33 -6.25
N ILE A 4 -21.41 -36.56 -7.46
CA ILE A 4 -20.67 -36.39 -8.72
C ILE A 4 -20.59 -34.91 -9.13
N GLU A 5 -21.64 -34.14 -8.86
CA GLU A 5 -21.66 -32.67 -9.06
C GLU A 5 -20.65 -31.93 -8.17
N LYS A 6 -20.51 -32.39 -6.90
CA LYS A 6 -19.54 -31.81 -5.96
C LYS A 6 -18.11 -32.08 -6.41
N ILE A 7 -17.89 -33.15 -7.18
CA ILE A 7 -16.59 -33.56 -7.68
C ILE A 7 -16.07 -32.68 -8.81
N THR A 8 -16.93 -32.35 -9.76
CA THR A 8 -16.57 -31.45 -10.87
C THR A 8 -16.32 -30.02 -10.40
N SER A 9 -16.99 -29.59 -9.33
CA SER A 9 -16.88 -28.23 -8.83
C SER A 9 -15.52 -27.92 -8.18
N TYR A 10 -14.87 -28.86 -7.49
CA TYR A 10 -13.54 -28.61 -6.90
C TYR A 10 -12.42 -28.60 -7.95
N GLU A 11 -12.53 -29.42 -8.99
CA GLU A 11 -11.52 -29.48 -10.06
C GLU A 11 -11.54 -28.19 -10.89
N PHE A 12 -12.73 -27.63 -11.09
CA PHE A 12 -12.93 -26.34 -11.76
C PHE A 12 -12.34 -25.18 -10.93
N ILE A 13 -12.56 -25.16 -9.61
CA ILE A 13 -12.00 -24.14 -8.72
C ILE A 13 -10.47 -24.18 -8.73
N CYS A 14 -9.86 -25.37 -8.69
CA CYS A 14 -8.40 -25.51 -8.77
C CYS A 14 -7.84 -24.99 -10.10
N LYS A 15 -8.44 -25.36 -11.24
CA LYS A 15 -8.04 -24.84 -12.56
C LYS A 15 -8.16 -23.31 -12.64
N VAL A 16 -9.24 -22.74 -12.11
CA VAL A 16 -9.44 -21.28 -12.09
C VAL A 16 -8.38 -20.58 -11.24
N ILE A 17 -8.04 -21.14 -10.06
CA ILE A 17 -6.99 -20.61 -9.19
C ILE A 17 -5.61 -20.69 -9.86
N ASP A 18 -5.31 -21.77 -10.57
CA ASP A 18 -4.04 -21.92 -11.29
C ASP A 18 -3.92 -20.95 -12.47
N ILE A 19 -5.00 -20.74 -13.23
CA ILE A 19 -5.04 -19.73 -14.30
C ILE A 19 -4.84 -18.33 -13.72
N TYR A 20 -5.52 -18.03 -12.61
CA TYR A 20 -5.36 -16.76 -11.90
C TYR A 20 -3.91 -16.56 -11.43
N ASN A 21 -3.31 -17.56 -10.78
CA ASN A 21 -1.92 -17.48 -10.31
C ASN A 21 -0.94 -17.30 -11.46
N LYS A 22 -1.15 -17.99 -12.58
CA LYS A 22 -0.31 -17.85 -13.77
C LYS A 22 -0.42 -16.46 -14.38
N PHE A 23 -1.63 -15.90 -14.44
CA PHE A 23 -1.87 -14.55 -14.94
C PHE A 23 -1.26 -13.48 -14.02
N VAL A 24 -1.42 -13.60 -12.70
CA VAL A 24 -0.80 -12.70 -11.72
C VAL A 24 0.73 -12.78 -11.79
N ASN A 25 1.30 -13.97 -11.91
CA ASN A 25 2.75 -14.14 -12.04
C ASN A 25 3.28 -13.53 -13.35
N LEU A 26 2.54 -13.67 -14.44
CA LEU A 26 2.86 -13.01 -15.70
C LEU A 26 2.83 -11.49 -15.56
N ILE A 27 1.80 -10.92 -14.93
CA ILE A 27 1.75 -9.48 -14.65
C ILE A 27 2.93 -9.04 -13.79
N ALA A 28 3.27 -9.80 -12.74
CA ALA A 28 4.38 -9.48 -11.85
C ALA A 28 5.72 -9.44 -12.60
N ILE A 29 5.97 -10.40 -13.50
CA ILE A 29 7.22 -10.48 -14.27
C ILE A 29 7.43 -9.25 -15.15
N PHE A 30 6.35 -8.64 -15.65
CA PHE A 30 6.41 -7.42 -16.47
C PHE A 30 6.36 -6.15 -15.61
N MET A 31 5.57 -6.13 -14.54
CA MET A 31 5.43 -4.96 -13.67
C MET A 31 6.71 -4.64 -12.91
N ILE A 32 7.37 -5.62 -12.31
CA ILE A 32 8.59 -5.40 -11.50
C ILE A 32 9.69 -4.65 -12.28
N PRO A 33 10.07 -5.04 -13.51
CA PRO A 33 11.09 -4.31 -14.26
C PRO A 33 10.62 -2.92 -14.71
N ILE A 34 9.35 -2.75 -15.10
CA ILE A 34 8.79 -1.43 -15.46
C ILE A 34 8.84 -0.50 -14.25
N LEU A 35 8.45 -1.03 -13.10
CA LEU A 35 8.51 -0.35 -11.82
C LEU A 35 9.98 0.06 -11.53
N MET A 36 10.92 -0.87 -11.50
CA MET A 36 12.35 -0.55 -11.28
C MET A 36 12.89 0.52 -12.25
N LEU A 37 12.54 0.42 -13.53
CA LEU A 37 12.93 1.40 -14.54
C LEU A 37 12.36 2.79 -14.24
N THR A 38 11.07 2.87 -13.87
CA THR A 38 10.39 4.14 -13.55
C THR A 38 11.04 4.81 -12.33
N LEU A 39 11.41 4.02 -11.32
CA LEU A 39 12.12 4.53 -10.14
C LEU A 39 13.50 5.09 -10.52
N LEU A 40 14.25 4.38 -11.37
CA LEU A 40 15.57 4.80 -11.84
C LEU A 40 15.49 6.09 -12.67
N ILE A 41 14.50 6.20 -13.56
CA ILE A 41 14.24 7.42 -14.35
C ILE A 41 13.92 8.59 -13.42
N ALA A 42 13.07 8.39 -12.42
CA ALA A 42 12.70 9.47 -11.49
C ALA A 42 13.90 9.96 -10.67
N ILE A 43 14.77 9.05 -10.20
CA ILE A 43 16.03 9.41 -9.55
C ILE A 43 16.92 10.21 -10.51
N ALA A 44 17.07 9.76 -11.76
CA ALA A 44 17.89 10.44 -12.76
C ALA A 44 17.39 11.87 -13.04
N ILE A 45 16.07 12.09 -13.11
CA ILE A 45 15.46 13.42 -13.26
C ILE A 45 15.84 14.33 -12.09
N ILE A 46 15.70 13.85 -10.84
CA ILE A 46 16.06 14.63 -9.65
C ILE A 46 17.54 14.99 -9.65
N PHE A 47 18.41 14.06 -10.00
CA PHE A 47 19.85 14.33 -10.11
C PHE A 47 20.17 15.36 -11.20
N TYR A 48 19.48 15.31 -12.33
CA TYR A 48 19.63 16.29 -13.40
C TYR A 48 19.19 17.69 -12.95
N ASP A 49 18.03 17.80 -12.30
CA ASP A 49 17.54 19.08 -11.76
C ASP A 49 18.44 19.64 -10.66
N LEU A 50 18.96 18.78 -9.79
CA LEU A 50 19.89 19.17 -8.74
C LEU A 50 21.20 19.71 -9.34
N ARG A 51 21.71 19.07 -10.39
CA ARG A 51 22.90 19.55 -11.10
C ARG A 51 22.65 20.91 -11.74
N LEU A 52 21.50 21.09 -12.42
CA LEU A 52 21.12 22.39 -12.99
C LEU A 52 20.99 23.47 -11.92
N PHE A 53 20.37 23.13 -10.78
CA PHE A 53 20.23 24.06 -9.66
C PHE A 53 21.59 24.47 -9.10
N VAL A 54 22.53 23.53 -8.90
CA VAL A 54 23.89 23.82 -8.43
C VAL A 54 24.66 24.66 -9.44
N ASP A 55 24.58 24.33 -10.72
CA ASP A 55 25.26 25.09 -11.78
C ASP A 55 24.79 26.55 -11.81
N TYR A 56 23.49 26.74 -11.71
CA TYR A 56 22.86 28.05 -11.64
C TYR A 56 23.24 28.81 -10.35
N PHE A 57 23.33 28.11 -9.22
CA PHE A 57 23.79 28.65 -7.92
C PHE A 57 25.23 29.15 -7.96
N ILE A 58 26.12 28.44 -8.65
CA ILE A 58 27.54 28.79 -8.74
C ILE A 58 27.81 29.90 -9.77
N HIS A 59 27.07 29.94 -10.88
CA HIS A 59 27.30 30.89 -11.99
C HIS A 59 26.46 32.18 -11.96
N GLY A 60 25.57 32.35 -10.98
CA GLY A 60 25.45 33.63 -10.27
C GLY A 60 24.87 34.88 -10.97
N GLU A 61 23.99 34.82 -11.99
CA GLU A 61 23.54 36.07 -12.65
C GLU A 61 22.04 36.45 -12.62
N VAL A 62 21.09 35.65 -12.10
CA VAL A 62 19.67 36.09 -12.17
C VAL A 62 18.79 35.65 -10.99
N ALA A 63 18.59 36.54 -10.01
CA ALA A 63 17.75 36.36 -8.81
C ALA A 63 16.36 35.72 -9.09
N LYS A 64 15.76 35.97 -10.26
CA LYS A 64 14.41 35.50 -10.64
C LYS A 64 14.35 34.07 -11.18
N GLU A 65 15.44 33.56 -11.75
CA GLU A 65 15.51 32.19 -12.26
C GLU A 65 15.80 31.19 -11.12
N TYR A 66 16.41 31.63 -10.01
CA TYR A 66 16.63 30.80 -8.82
C TYR A 66 15.32 30.33 -8.20
N ASP A 67 14.35 31.23 -8.02
CA ASP A 67 13.06 30.90 -7.42
C ASP A 67 12.30 29.87 -8.27
N LYS A 68 12.39 29.98 -9.60
CA LYS A 68 11.79 28.99 -10.51
C LYS A 68 12.49 27.64 -10.45
N ALA A 69 13.83 27.62 -10.48
CA ALA A 69 14.62 26.38 -10.42
C ALA A 69 14.43 25.66 -9.08
N PHE A 70 14.45 26.41 -7.97
CA PHE A 70 14.15 25.88 -6.64
C PHE A 70 12.74 25.33 -6.57
N LYS A 71 11.75 26.05 -7.11
CA LYS A 71 10.37 25.57 -7.11
C LYS A 71 10.18 24.28 -7.90
N LEU A 72 10.83 24.18 -9.05
CA LEU A 72 10.82 22.98 -9.89
C LEU A 72 11.46 21.79 -9.16
N LEU A 73 12.60 22.01 -8.50
CA LEU A 73 13.32 20.97 -7.76
C LEU A 73 12.49 20.43 -6.60
N VAL A 74 11.90 21.30 -5.78
CA VAL A 74 11.01 20.88 -4.68
C VAL A 74 9.81 20.10 -5.21
N ARG A 75 9.18 20.58 -6.30
CA ARG A 75 8.07 19.86 -6.94
C ARG A 75 8.48 18.45 -7.39
N ASN A 76 9.65 18.31 -8.01
CA ASN A 76 10.12 17.03 -8.53
C ASN A 76 10.52 16.05 -7.41
N ILE A 77 11.14 16.53 -6.33
CA ILE A 77 11.42 15.71 -5.15
C ILE A 77 10.11 15.23 -4.50
N LEU A 78 9.12 16.11 -4.38
CA LEU A 78 7.85 15.75 -3.76
C LEU A 78 7.04 14.77 -4.63
N ASN A 79 7.13 14.90 -5.96
CA ASN A 79 6.58 13.92 -6.91
C ASN A 79 7.23 12.56 -6.73
N PHE A 80 8.55 12.52 -6.56
CA PHE A 80 9.28 11.28 -6.33
C PHE A 80 8.91 10.61 -5.02
N PHE A 81 8.71 11.38 -3.94
CA PHE A 81 8.24 10.84 -2.67
C PHE A 81 6.91 10.10 -2.82
N VAL A 82 5.96 10.71 -3.54
CA VAL A 82 4.67 10.04 -3.84
C VAL A 82 4.84 8.84 -4.75
N LEU A 83 5.71 8.92 -5.76
CA LEU A 83 6.00 7.80 -6.64
C LEU A 83 6.50 6.60 -5.83
N ILE A 84 7.42 6.82 -4.88
CA ILE A 84 7.91 5.77 -3.97
C ILE A 84 6.79 5.19 -3.11
N GLU A 85 5.93 6.04 -2.54
CA GLU A 85 4.83 5.54 -1.69
C GLU A 85 3.85 4.68 -2.51
N LEU A 86 3.52 5.12 -3.71
CA LEU A 86 2.67 4.34 -4.63
C LEU A 86 3.37 3.03 -5.02
N PHE A 87 4.68 3.09 -5.28
CA PHE A 87 5.51 1.94 -5.58
C PHE A 87 5.48 0.89 -4.48
N LYS A 88 5.62 1.33 -3.23
CA LYS A 88 5.60 0.47 -2.06
C LYS A 88 4.27 -0.28 -1.97
N VAL A 89 3.15 0.40 -2.21
CA VAL A 89 1.82 -0.24 -2.31
C VAL A 89 1.77 -1.25 -3.46
N PHE A 90 2.30 -0.92 -4.64
CA PHE A 90 2.32 -1.85 -5.78
C PHE A 90 3.14 -3.12 -5.49
N ILE A 91 4.34 -2.96 -4.93
CA ILE A 91 5.21 -4.09 -4.56
C ILE A 91 4.54 -4.95 -3.49
N ASP A 92 3.95 -4.34 -2.47
CA ASP A 92 3.21 -5.05 -1.42
C ASP A 92 2.04 -5.87 -2.00
N VAL A 93 1.32 -5.33 -2.98
CA VAL A 93 0.23 -6.06 -3.66
C VAL A 93 0.76 -7.26 -4.44
N LEU A 94 1.92 -7.12 -5.08
CA LEU A 94 2.56 -8.19 -5.84
C LEU A 94 3.13 -9.29 -4.93
N GLU A 95 3.78 -8.91 -3.81
CA GLU A 95 4.41 -9.85 -2.88
C GLU A 95 3.39 -10.67 -2.09
N PHE A 96 2.38 -10.02 -1.52
CA PHE A 96 1.41 -10.68 -0.64
C PHE A 96 0.18 -11.23 -1.37
N ARG A 97 0.06 -11.00 -2.70
CA ARG A 97 -1.12 -11.32 -3.53
C ARG A 97 -2.46 -10.84 -2.93
N ARG A 98 -2.40 -9.88 -2.01
CA ARG A 98 -3.53 -9.29 -1.31
C ARG A 98 -3.25 -7.83 -1.03
N ILE A 99 -4.21 -7.00 -1.45
CA ILE A 99 -4.25 -5.60 -1.08
C ILE A 99 -4.56 -5.51 0.40
N ARG A 100 -3.58 -5.08 1.23
CA ARG A 100 -3.87 -4.70 2.60
C ARG A 100 -4.61 -3.36 2.57
N LYS A 101 -5.89 -3.38 2.96
CA LYS A 101 -6.76 -2.19 2.96
C LYS A 101 -6.11 -0.97 3.66
N ARG A 102 -5.31 -1.23 4.70
CA ARG A 102 -4.56 -0.20 5.45
C ARG A 102 -3.55 0.55 4.57
N GLN A 103 -2.84 -0.15 3.70
CA GLN A 103 -1.76 0.43 2.89
C GLN A 103 -2.28 1.38 1.82
N ILE A 104 -3.44 1.08 1.23
CA ILE A 104 -4.09 2.01 0.30
C ILE A 104 -4.46 3.31 1.00
N ILE A 105 -4.98 3.24 2.22
CA ILE A 105 -5.36 4.45 2.97
C ILE A 105 -4.11 5.24 3.37
N GLU A 106 -3.06 4.57 3.84
CA GLU A 106 -1.78 5.20 4.18
C GLU A 106 -1.18 5.95 2.98
N ALA A 107 -1.07 5.28 1.83
CA ALA A 107 -0.59 5.91 0.60
C ALA A 107 -1.51 7.02 0.09
N GLY A 108 -2.83 6.85 0.25
CA GLY A 108 -3.82 7.88 -0.08
C GLY A 108 -3.63 9.14 0.76
N ILE A 109 -3.38 9.01 2.08
CA ILE A 109 -3.09 10.15 2.96
C ILE A 109 -1.80 10.85 2.51
N VAL A 110 -0.73 10.10 2.23
CA VAL A 110 0.54 10.66 1.73
C VAL A 110 0.34 11.43 0.43
N PHE A 111 -0.46 10.90 -0.49
CA PHE A 111 -0.78 11.55 -1.77
C PHE A 111 -1.47 12.90 -1.56
N VAL A 112 -2.46 12.95 -0.66
CA VAL A 112 -3.19 14.18 -0.32
C VAL A 112 -2.26 15.20 0.35
N VAL A 113 -1.43 14.77 1.30
CA VAL A 113 -0.46 15.64 1.97
C VAL A 113 0.53 16.23 0.96
N ARG A 114 1.00 15.45 -0.02
CA ARG A 114 1.85 15.96 -1.10
C ARG A 114 1.15 17.04 -1.91
N GLU A 115 -0.10 16.84 -2.29
CA GLU A 115 -0.83 17.84 -3.05
C GLU A 115 -0.99 19.14 -2.27
N ILE A 116 -1.29 19.06 -0.97
CA ILE A 116 -1.36 20.22 -0.08
C ILE A 116 -0.01 20.94 -0.07
N ILE A 117 1.10 20.23 0.14
CA ILE A 117 2.43 20.83 0.16
C ILE A 117 2.75 21.49 -1.19
N LEU A 118 2.42 20.88 -2.34
CA LEU A 118 2.61 21.50 -3.66
C LEU A 118 1.82 22.79 -3.81
N VAL A 119 0.52 22.77 -3.52
CA VAL A 119 -0.36 23.94 -3.70
C VAL A 119 0.06 25.08 -2.78
N VAL A 120 0.42 24.75 -1.53
CA VAL A 120 0.95 25.72 -0.56
C VAL A 120 2.27 26.32 -1.07
N PHE A 121 3.18 25.47 -1.53
CA PHE A 121 4.49 25.90 -2.01
C PHE A 121 4.41 26.75 -3.29
N GLU A 122 3.43 26.48 -4.15
CA GLU A 122 3.12 27.29 -5.33
C GLU A 122 2.41 28.62 -5.02
N HIS A 123 2.09 28.87 -3.74
CA HIS A 123 1.34 30.05 -3.29
C HIS A 123 -0.03 30.19 -3.99
N ARG A 124 -0.62 29.07 -4.40
CA ARG A 124 -1.92 29.00 -5.12
C ARG A 124 -3.08 28.64 -4.18
N PHE A 125 -2.88 28.75 -2.87
CA PHE A 125 -3.80 28.19 -1.89
C PHE A 125 -5.07 29.04 -1.74
N THR A 126 -6.18 28.51 -2.22
CA THR A 126 -7.50 29.15 -2.15
C THR A 126 -8.29 28.62 -0.95
N PHE A 127 -9.27 29.40 -0.46
CA PHE A 127 -10.19 28.95 0.58
C PHE A 127 -10.92 27.64 0.22
N TRP A 128 -11.26 27.46 -1.07
CA TRP A 128 -11.86 26.22 -1.57
C TRP A 128 -10.92 25.02 -1.47
N ASP A 129 -9.62 25.21 -1.71
CA ASP A 129 -8.62 24.15 -1.59
C ASP A 129 -8.49 23.71 -0.14
N LEU A 130 -8.50 24.66 0.81
CA LEU A 130 -8.48 24.36 2.24
C LEU A 130 -9.66 23.48 2.66
N LEU A 131 -10.87 23.84 2.20
CA LEU A 131 -12.09 23.14 2.55
C LEU A 131 -12.17 21.75 1.90
N GLY A 132 -11.72 21.65 0.65
CA GLY A 132 -11.60 20.40 -0.10
C GLY A 132 -10.59 19.45 0.52
N PHE A 133 -9.34 19.89 0.72
CA PHE A 133 -8.29 19.09 1.35
C PHE A 133 -8.62 18.74 2.80
N GLY A 134 -9.22 19.67 3.55
CA GLY A 134 -9.67 19.42 4.92
C GLY A 134 -10.72 18.31 4.99
N THR A 135 -11.72 18.35 4.11
CA THR A 135 -12.77 17.32 4.04
C THR A 135 -12.21 15.98 3.57
N LEU A 136 -11.29 16.00 2.59
CA LEU A 136 -10.64 14.80 2.08
C LEU A 136 -9.77 14.11 3.15
N LEU A 137 -8.94 14.89 3.86
CA LEU A 137 -8.13 14.38 4.98
C LEU A 137 -9.01 13.89 6.12
N PHE A 138 -10.10 14.59 6.44
CA PHE A 138 -11.03 14.17 7.46
C PHE A 138 -11.68 12.81 7.09
N SER A 139 -12.14 12.65 5.85
CA SER A 139 -12.72 11.40 5.37
C SER A 139 -11.71 10.25 5.38
N LEU A 140 -10.48 10.48 4.90
CA LEU A 140 -9.41 9.49 4.90
C LEU A 140 -8.99 9.10 6.33
N GLY A 141 -8.81 10.08 7.21
CA GLY A 141 -8.46 9.86 8.62
C GLY A 141 -9.56 9.10 9.37
N LEU A 142 -10.83 9.46 9.14
CA LEU A 142 -11.96 8.73 9.71
C LEU A 142 -11.98 7.28 9.22
N THR A 143 -11.78 7.07 7.92
CA THR A 143 -11.72 5.72 7.33
C THR A 143 -10.54 4.92 7.90
N TYR A 144 -9.38 5.55 8.08
CA TYR A 144 -8.21 4.93 8.70
C TYR A 144 -8.52 4.43 10.13
N VAL A 145 -9.09 5.30 10.97
CA VAL A 145 -9.45 4.95 12.35
C VAL A 145 -10.50 3.84 12.39
N LEU A 146 -11.51 3.90 11.52
CA LEU A 146 -12.53 2.85 11.42
C LEU A 146 -11.93 1.51 10.98
N LEU A 147 -11.00 1.53 10.03
CA LEU A 147 -10.31 0.34 9.54
C LEU A 147 -9.42 -0.28 10.63
N GLU A 148 -8.69 0.55 11.37
CA GLU A 148 -7.83 0.10 12.47
C GLU A 148 -8.64 -0.55 13.59
N LYS A 149 -9.77 0.07 13.98
CA LYS A 149 -10.71 -0.53 14.95
C LYS A 149 -11.25 -1.86 14.47
N SER A 150 -11.69 -1.95 13.20
CA SER A 150 -12.20 -3.18 12.60
C SER A 150 -11.15 -4.30 12.55
N TYR A 151 -9.89 -3.96 12.26
CA TYR A 151 -8.80 -4.93 12.20
C TYR A 151 -8.45 -5.50 13.58
N ILE A 152 -8.40 -4.64 14.61
CA ILE A 152 -8.14 -5.08 16.00
C ILE A 152 -9.25 -6.03 16.48
N GLU A 153 -10.50 -5.75 16.13
CA GLU A 153 -11.63 -6.58 16.51
C GLU A 153 -11.61 -7.95 15.82
N TYR A 154 -11.23 -7.98 14.53
CA TYR A 154 -11.02 -9.22 13.79
C TYR A 154 -9.89 -10.07 14.40
N LEU A 155 -8.75 -9.45 14.71
CA LEU A 155 -7.60 -10.14 15.32
C LEU A 155 -7.95 -10.74 16.70
N LYS A 156 -8.75 -10.01 17.48
CA LYS A 156 -9.22 -10.46 18.80
C LYS A 156 -10.19 -11.64 18.69
N PHE A 157 -10.96 -11.73 17.60
CA PHE A 157 -11.86 -12.84 17.34
C PHE A 157 -11.10 -14.11 16.96
N GLU A 158 -10.17 -14.00 16.01
CA GLU A 158 -9.31 -15.10 15.54
C GLU A 158 -8.50 -15.71 16.70
N HIS A 159 -7.88 -14.87 17.54
CA HIS A 159 -7.12 -15.34 18.68
C HIS A 159 -8.00 -16.04 19.74
N ARG A 160 -9.25 -15.59 19.91
CA ARG A 160 -10.20 -16.21 20.83
C ARG A 160 -10.65 -17.58 20.34
N GLU A 161 -10.81 -17.76 19.02
CA GLU A 161 -11.11 -19.06 18.43
C GLU A 161 -9.93 -20.02 18.47
N ALA A 162 -8.72 -19.54 18.16
CA ALA A 162 -7.49 -20.33 18.23
C ALA A 162 -7.27 -20.87 19.66
N SER A 163 -7.42 -20.03 20.68
CA SER A 163 -7.30 -20.44 22.08
C SER A 163 -8.40 -21.43 22.53
N ARG A 164 -9.62 -21.33 21.95
CA ARG A 164 -10.70 -22.30 22.19
C ARG A 164 -10.39 -23.66 21.59
N ARG A 165 -9.86 -23.72 20.37
CA ARG A 165 -9.47 -24.98 19.72
C ARG A 165 -8.37 -25.69 20.51
N GLU A 166 -7.33 -24.96 20.92
CA GLU A 166 -6.26 -25.52 21.76
C GLU A 166 -6.78 -26.05 23.11
N LYS A 167 -7.70 -25.34 23.76
CA LYS A 167 -8.32 -25.83 25.01
C LYS A 167 -9.13 -27.09 24.77
N SER A 168 -9.91 -27.15 23.69
CA SER A 168 -10.70 -28.33 23.33
C SER A 168 -9.83 -29.55 23.04
N GLU A 169 -8.69 -29.39 22.35
CA GLU A 169 -7.72 -30.48 22.12
C GLU A 169 -7.04 -30.93 23.41
N ARG A 170 -6.70 -30.01 24.32
CA ARG A 170 -6.10 -30.38 25.61
C ARG A 170 -7.09 -31.13 26.50
N GLU A 171 -8.38 -30.84 26.42
CA GLU A 171 -9.42 -31.56 27.15
C GLU A 171 -9.65 -32.96 26.57
N SER A 172 -9.74 -33.11 25.24
CA SER A 172 -9.87 -34.42 24.60
C SER A 172 -8.67 -35.33 24.87
N LEU A 173 -7.45 -34.80 24.86
CA LEU A 173 -6.22 -35.53 25.21
C LEU A 173 -6.18 -35.97 26.69
N LYS A 174 -6.78 -35.19 27.59
CA LYS A 174 -6.90 -35.55 29.02
C LYS A 174 -7.95 -36.64 29.24
N GLU A 175 -9.06 -36.58 28.51
CA GLU A 175 -10.10 -37.61 28.56
C GLU A 175 -9.61 -38.94 28.00
N GLN A 176 -8.90 -38.93 26.86
CA GLN A 176 -8.26 -40.14 26.32
C GLN A 176 -7.29 -40.77 27.32
N ARG A 177 -6.38 -39.98 27.90
CA ARG A 177 -5.45 -40.50 28.92
C ARG A 177 -6.15 -41.04 30.17
N ARG A 178 -7.25 -40.45 30.61
CA ARG A 178 -8.06 -40.98 31.72
C ARG A 178 -8.79 -42.28 31.36
N GLY A 179 -9.19 -42.44 30.12
CA GLY A 179 -9.79 -43.68 29.61
C GLY A 179 -8.79 -44.84 29.55
N GLU A 180 -7.53 -44.56 29.21
CA GLU A 180 -6.45 -45.55 29.19
C GLU A 180 -6.00 -46.00 30.59
N LEU A 181 -5.96 -45.09 31.57
CA LEU A 181 -5.58 -45.40 32.97
C LEU A 181 -6.65 -46.19 33.76
N ARG A 182 -7.86 -46.36 33.21
CA ARG A 182 -8.97 -47.10 33.83
C ARG A 182 -9.17 -48.50 33.26
N ARG A 183 -8.40 -48.90 32.25
CA ARG A 183 -8.32 -50.28 31.74
C ARG A 183 -7.07 -50.95 32.27
#